data_AF-A0A1F9EII8-F1
#
_entry.id   AF-A0A1F9EII8-F1
#
_cell.length_a   1.000
_cell.length_b   1.000
_cell.length_c   1.000
_cell.angle_alpha   90.00
_cell.angle_beta   90.00
_cell.angle_gamma   90.00
#
_symmetry.space_group_name_H-M   'P 1'
#
loop_
_entity.id
_entity.type
_entity.pdbx_description
1 polymer ?
#
loop_
_entity_poly.entity_id
_entity_poly.type
_entity_poly.pdbx_seq_one_letter_code
_entity_poly.pdbx_strand_id
1 'polypeptide(L)' 'MEIKGETATADVAGTRKEISLRLLDGAGVGDFVIIHAGFAIEKLDTARALETLKLIEEITRP' A
#
# COMPACT_ATOMS: atom_id res chain seq x y z
N MET A 1 10.51 3.31 2.74
CA MET A 1 9.88 2.12 3.35
C MET A 1 10.85 0.97 3.26
N GLU A 2 10.81 0.02 4.19
CA GLU A 2 11.73 -1.12 4.29
C GLU A 2 10.93 -2.43 4.29
N ILE A 3 11.52 -3.47 3.71
CA ILE A 3 11.01 -4.85 3.73
C ILE A 3 12.01 -5.71 4.52
N LYS A 4 11.50 -6.50 5.48
CA LYS A 4 12.25 -7.44 6.32
C LYS A 4 11.62 -8.82 6.22
N GLY A 5 12.11 -9.64 5.29
CA GLY A 5 11.53 -10.96 5.03
C GLY A 5 10.08 -10.85 4.57
N GLU A 6 9.16 -11.42 5.36
CA GLU A 6 7.72 -11.41 5.07
C GLU A 6 6.97 -10.20 5.66
N THR A 7 7.68 -9.22 6.20
CA THR A 7 7.07 -8.03 6.83
C THR A 7 7.54 -6.76 6.13
N ALA A 8 6.64 -5.79 5.95
CA ALA A 8 6.95 -4.50 5.34
C ALA A 8 6.40 -3.34 6.18
N THR A 9 7.07 -2.20 6.14
CA THR A 9 6.53 -0.95 6.68
C THR A 9 5.88 -0.14 5.56
N ALA A 10 4.56 -0.01 5.55
CA ALA A 10 3.79 0.78 4.60
C ALA A 10 3.39 2.14 5.19
N ASP A 11 3.19 3.15 4.34
CA ASP A 11 2.55 4.43 4.70
C ASP A 11 1.10 4.37 4.23
N VAL A 12 0.19 4.64 5.15
CA VAL A 12 -1.24 4.67 4.90
C VAL A 12 -1.72 6.04 5.35
N ALA A 13 -1.94 6.92 4.38
CA ALA A 13 -2.39 8.30 4.62
C ALA A 13 -1.54 9.05 5.67
N GLY A 14 -0.21 8.95 5.58
CA GLY A 14 0.74 9.60 6.48
C GLY A 14 1.02 8.84 7.78
N THR A 15 0.38 7.67 7.98
CA THR A 15 0.65 6.79 9.13
C THR A 15 1.47 5.58 8.70
N ARG A 16 2.59 5.34 9.38
CA ARG A 16 3.39 4.12 9.16
C ARG A 16 2.73 2.93 9.85
N LYS A 17 2.55 1.84 9.10
CA LYS A 17 2.05 0.55 9.61
C LYS A 17 2.94 -0.59 9.17
N GLU A 18 3.19 -1.51 10.09
CA GLU A 18 3.77 -2.80 9.77
C GLU A 18 2.68 -3.70 9.19
N ILE A 19 2.97 -4.35 8.06
CA ILE A 19 2.07 -5.26 7.35
C ILE A 19 2.78 -6.54 6.99
N SER A 20 2.03 -7.64 6.92
CA SER A 20 2.51 -8.94 6.46
C SER A 20 2.37 -9.06 4.95
N LEU A 21 3.44 -9.53 4.29
CA LEU A 21 3.52 -9.86 2.87
C LEU A 21 3.25 -11.34 2.60
N ARG A 22 2.90 -12.14 3.61
CA ARG A 22 2.71 -13.61 3.46
C ARG A 22 1.69 -14.04 2.42
N LEU A 23 0.76 -13.15 2.07
CA LEU A 23 -0.30 -13.42 1.10
C LEU A 23 0.00 -12.80 -0.28
N LEU A 24 1.15 -12.15 -0.44
CA LEU A 24 1.51 -11.40 -1.64
C LEU A 24 3.00 -11.53 -1.94
N ASP A 25 3.32 -12.31 -2.97
CA ASP A 25 4.67 -12.43 -3.49
C ASP A 25 5.08 -11.24 -4.37
N GLY A 26 6.39 -10.96 -4.38
CA GLY A 26 6.98 -10.00 -5.33
C GLY A 26 6.63 -8.53 -5.07
N ALA A 27 6.20 -8.18 -3.85
CA ALA A 27 6.08 -6.80 -3.41
C ALA A 27 7.47 -6.21 -3.06
N GLY A 28 7.77 -5.04 -3.61
CA GLY A 28 9.01 -4.30 -3.42
C GLY A 28 8.79 -2.92 -2.81
N VAL A 29 9.87 -2.27 -2.38
CA VAL A 29 9.82 -0.89 -1.90
C VAL A 29 9.41 0.03 -3.05
N GLY A 30 8.36 0.83 -2.83
CA GLY A 30 7.80 1.73 -3.84
C GLY A 30 6.56 1.19 -4.54
N ASP A 31 6.23 -0.10 -4.36
CA ASP A 31 4.97 -0.65 -4.82
C ASP A 31 3.80 -0.11 -3.99
N PHE A 32 2.66 0.09 -4.66
CA PHE A 32 1.39 0.33 -4.00
C PHE A 32 0.69 -1.01 -3.78
N VAL A 33 0.12 -1.22 -2.59
CA VAL A 33 -0.57 -2.46 -2.24
C VAL A 33 -1.89 -2.18 -1.57
N ILE A 34 -2.86 -3.07 -1.77
CA ILE A 34 -4.09 -3.09 -0.97
C ILE A 34 -3.80 -3.81 0.33
N ILE A 35 -4.12 -3.15 1.45
CA ILE A 35 -3.96 -3.70 2.80
C ILE A 35 -5.33 -4.09 3.33
N HIS A 36 -5.47 -5.36 3.73
CA HIS A 36 -6.67 -5.88 4.38
C HIS A 36 -6.28 -6.65 5.65
N ALA A 37 -6.89 -6.29 6.79
CA ALA A 37 -6.65 -6.94 8.09
C ALA A 37 -5.15 -7.07 8.49
N GLY A 38 -4.29 -6.14 8.05
CA GLY A 38 -2.84 -6.16 8.33
C GLY A 38 -2.00 -6.96 7.33
N PHE A 39 -2.60 -7.47 6.25
CA PHE A 39 -1.91 -8.17 5.18
C PHE A 39 -1.96 -7.38 3.88
N ALA A 40 -0.87 -7.39 3.12
CA ALA A 40 -0.91 -7.03 1.72
C ALA A 40 -1.59 -8.17 0.94
N ILE A 41 -2.61 -7.85 0.16
CA ILE A 41 -3.39 -8.85 -0.60
C ILE A 41 -3.27 -8.69 -2.11
N GLU A 42 -2.90 -7.51 -2.59
CA GLU A 42 -2.81 -7.21 -4.02
C GLU A 42 -1.81 -6.07 -4.28
N LYS A 43 -1.05 -6.16 -5.38
CA LYS A 43 -0.24 -5.06 -5.91
C LYS A 43 -1.07 -4.20 -6.85
N LEU A 44 -1.02 -2.90 -6.64
CA LEU A 44 -1.58 -1.92 -7.56
C LEU A 44 -0.50 -1.41 -8.51
N ASP A 45 -0.86 -1.33 -9.79
CA ASP A 45 -0.05 -0.57 -10.75
C ASP A 45 0.00 0.91 -10.32
N THR A 46 1.17 1.52 -10.44
CA THR A 46 1.42 2.89 -10.00
C THR A 46 0.45 3.89 -10.63
N ALA A 47 0.11 3.75 -11.92
CA ALA A 47 -0.82 4.66 -12.58
C ALA A 47 -2.21 4.57 -11.95
N ARG A 48 -2.71 3.34 -11.72
CA ARG A 48 -4.03 3.12 -11.12
C ARG A 48 -4.09 3.55 -9.66
N ALA A 49 -3.00 3.35 -8.91
CA ALA A 49 -2.89 3.82 -7.54
C ALA A 49 -2.99 5.34 -7.47
N LEU A 50 -2.27 6.05 -8.35
CA LEU A 50 -2.31 7.51 -8.42
C LEU A 50 -3.69 8.05 -8.85
N GLU A 51 -4.35 7.41 -9.82
CA GLU A 51 -5.73 7.77 -10.20
C GLU A 51 -6.70 7.59 -9.03
N THR A 52 -6.58 6.50 -8.29
CA THR A 52 -7.41 6.22 -7.11
C THR A 52 -7.17 7.25 -6.01
N LEU A 53 -5.91 7.57 -5.72
CA LEU A 53 -5.55 8.59 -4.73
C LEU A 53 -6.07 9.97 -5.12
N LYS A 54 -5.97 10.33 -6.42
CA LYS A 54 -6.51 11.59 -6.94
C LYS A 54 -8.02 11.66 -6.75
N LEU A 55 -8.76 10.59 -7.08
CA LEU A 55 -10.21 10.56 -6.88
C LEU A 55 -10.59 10.68 -5.40
N ILE A 56 -9.86 10.02 -4.50
CA ILE A 56 -10.05 10.15 -3.05
C ILE A 56 -9.82 11.61 -2.62
N GLU A 57 -8.75 12.25 -3.08
CA GLU A 57 -8.44 13.65 -2.79
C GLU A 57 -9.55 14.61 -3.29
N GLU A 58 -10.09 14.39 -4.48
CA GLU A 58 -11.19 15.20 -5.03
C GLU A 58 -12.47 15.12 -4.19
N ILE A 59 -12.76 13.95 -3.60
CA ILE A 59 -13.94 13.75 -2.74
C ILE A 59 -13.71 14.26 -1.31
N THR A 60 -12.46 14.27 -0.83
CA THR A 60 -12.12 14.70 0.53
C THR A 60 -11.72 16.17 0.65
N ARG A 61 -11.58 16.91 -0.46
CA ARG A 61 -11.43 18.36 -0.43
C ARG A 61 -12.73 19.04 0.03
N PRO A 62 -12.69 19.92 1.05
CA PRO A 62 -13.85 20.65 1.54
C PRO A 62 -14.37 21.70 0.56
#